data_AF-A0A1I7XME6-F1
#
_entry.id   AF-A0A1I7XME6-F1
#
_cell.length_a   1.000
_cell.length_b   1.000
_cell.length_c   1.000
_cell.angle_alpha   90.00
_cell.angle_beta   90.00
_cell.angle_gamma   90.00
#
_symmetry.space_group_name_H-M   'P 1'
#
loop_
_entity.id
_entity.type
_entity.pdbx_description
1 polymer ?
#
loop_
_entity_poly.entity_id
_entity_poly.type
_entity_poly.pdbx_seq_one_letter_code
_entity_poly.pdbx_strand_id
1 'polypeptide(L)'
;MPEIFDSSQTNEVFMDPEEGNFLSLSKDEAIFIQTSWVRAITTTDVGAELIIRLLNDKRSLFKSLLESQTGAMEVETFTVEIVNRDLKRAKQVGEGVVRFFQKAVDCIPLFNASNTIRKMSYDLGALHYKMRVWFQAENWLCVKNSLLEVILDLNPSKNTHARLGFISMCAGISDADLILPEKASQRMAWTKVLQFVIRNMKRGFLAVSSPATFVDTFLRI
;
A
#
# COMPACT_ATOMS: atom_id res chain seq x y z
N MET A 1 20.74 -8.56 44.61
CA MET A 1 19.74 -9.09 43.65
C MET A 1 18.53 -8.17 43.70
N PRO A 2 17.82 -7.93 42.57
CA PRO A 2 18.19 -7.45 41.23
C PRO A 2 17.74 -5.95 41.11
N GLU A 3 17.83 -5.16 40.03
CA GLU A 3 17.48 -5.36 38.63
C GLU A 3 18.32 -4.46 37.71
N ILE A 4 18.67 -5.06 36.58
CA ILE A 4 19.24 -4.43 35.39
C ILE A 4 18.07 -3.80 34.64
N PHE A 5 18.10 -2.49 34.41
CA PHE A 5 17.26 -1.86 33.39
C PHE A 5 18.13 -1.46 32.20
N ASP A 6 17.89 -2.19 31.12
CA ASP A 6 18.41 -2.03 29.77
C ASP A 6 18.07 -0.65 29.22
N SER A 7 19.11 0.15 28.93
CA SER A 7 19.00 1.42 28.22
C SER A 7 19.19 1.19 26.72
N SER A 8 18.31 0.40 26.10
CA SER A 8 18.15 0.38 24.65
C SER A 8 17.15 1.47 24.26
N GLN A 9 17.64 2.72 24.22
CA GLN A 9 16.93 3.82 23.59
C GLN A 9 16.68 3.47 22.12
N THR A 10 15.41 3.27 21.80
CA THR A 10 14.89 3.12 20.45
C THR A 10 15.19 4.40 19.67
N ASN A 11 16.03 4.28 18.63
CA ASN A 11 16.19 5.27 17.57
C ASN A 11 14.87 5.41 16.80
N GLU A 12 13.90 6.11 17.37
CA GLU A 12 12.83 6.71 16.58
C GLU A 12 13.44 7.91 15.84
N VAL A 13 13.75 7.70 14.56
CA VAL A 13 14.11 8.78 13.65
C VAL A 13 12.89 9.69 13.53
N PHE A 14 12.88 10.77 14.31
CA PHE A 14 12.01 11.91 14.12
C PHE A 14 12.29 12.49 12.72
N MET A 15 11.42 12.18 11.76
CA MET A 15 11.47 12.80 10.44
C MET A 15 11.06 14.28 10.54
N ASP A 16 11.88 15.15 9.96
CA ASP A 16 11.65 16.57 9.76
C ASP A 16 10.31 16.82 9.00
N PRO A 17 9.42 17.72 9.47
CA PRO A 17 8.09 17.95 8.87
C PRO A 17 8.09 18.40 7.40
N GLU A 18 9.21 18.93 6.88
CA GLU A 18 9.32 19.50 5.52
C GLU A 18 9.74 18.47 4.46
N GLU A 19 10.59 17.50 4.81
CA GLU A 19 11.21 16.55 3.86
C GLU A 19 10.22 15.56 3.23
N GLY A 20 9.00 15.54 3.76
CA GLY A 20 7.96 14.63 3.34
C GLY A 20 7.05 15.12 2.22
N ASN A 21 6.99 16.41 1.87
CA ASN A 21 5.79 16.89 1.17
C ASN A 21 5.61 16.41 -0.28
N PHE A 22 6.67 15.88 -0.92
CA PHE A 22 6.64 15.45 -2.32
C PHE A 22 6.94 13.96 -2.51
N LEU A 23 6.37 13.39 -3.57
CA LEU A 23 6.69 12.04 -4.03
C LEU A 23 7.90 12.15 -4.95
N SER A 24 9.07 11.77 -4.45
CA SER A 24 10.32 11.77 -5.21
C SER A 24 10.59 10.37 -5.77
N LEU A 25 10.55 10.26 -7.11
CA LEU A 25 10.88 9.06 -7.86
C LEU A 25 11.93 9.41 -8.91
N SER A 26 12.94 8.56 -9.09
CA SER A 26 13.79 8.65 -10.28
C SER A 26 12.97 8.34 -11.54
N LYS A 27 13.50 8.69 -12.72
CA LYS A 27 12.85 8.34 -14.00
C LYS A 27 12.66 6.83 -14.14
N ASP A 28 13.67 6.06 -13.75
CA ASP A 28 13.63 4.60 -13.81
C ASP A 28 12.63 4.02 -12.81
N GLU A 29 12.54 4.58 -11.60
CA GLU A 29 11.51 4.20 -10.62
C GLU A 29 10.11 4.50 -11.17
N ALA A 30 9.89 5.68 -11.74
CA ALA A 30 8.60 6.06 -12.32
C ALA A 30 8.17 5.12 -13.45
N ILE A 31 9.08 4.76 -14.37
CA ILE A 31 8.84 3.78 -15.44
C ILE A 31 8.57 2.39 -14.83
N PHE A 32 9.36 1.98 -13.84
CA PHE A 32 9.19 0.69 -13.18
C PHE A 32 7.83 0.58 -12.49
N ILE A 33 7.37 1.60 -11.76
CA ILE A 33 6.06 1.61 -11.12
C ILE A 33 4.94 1.45 -12.16
N GLN A 34 5.00 2.21 -13.26
CA GLN A 34 3.99 2.12 -14.33
C GLN A 34 3.96 0.73 -14.96
N THR A 35 5.13 0.22 -15.37
CA THR A 35 5.24 -1.08 -16.05
C THR A 35 4.90 -2.26 -15.13
N SER A 36 5.28 -2.21 -13.86
CA SER A 36 4.93 -3.26 -12.89
C SER A 36 3.46 -3.25 -12.51
N TRP A 37 2.84 -2.08 -12.40
CA TRP A 37 1.40 -1.97 -12.19
C TRP A 37 0.61 -2.53 -13.37
N VAL A 38 0.91 -2.08 -14.59
CA VAL A 38 0.27 -2.57 -15.83
C VAL A 38 0.41 -4.08 -15.96
N ARG A 39 1.59 -4.62 -15.63
CA ARG A 39 1.79 -6.07 -15.61
C ARG A 39 0.85 -6.74 -14.61
N ALA A 40 0.86 -6.31 -13.34
CA ALA A 40 0.06 -6.95 -12.30
C ALA A 40 -1.45 -6.98 -12.62
N ILE A 41 -2.02 -5.88 -13.12
CA ILE A 41 -3.46 -5.80 -13.43
C ILE A 41 -3.85 -6.55 -14.72
N THR A 42 -2.90 -6.87 -15.59
CA THR A 42 -3.17 -7.64 -16.83
C THR A 42 -3.04 -9.14 -16.63
N THR A 43 -2.32 -9.58 -15.61
CA THR A 43 -2.05 -11.00 -15.34
C THR A 43 -2.86 -11.57 -14.17
N THR A 44 -3.33 -10.72 -13.26
CA THR A 44 -3.96 -11.13 -12.01
C THR A 44 -5.12 -10.21 -11.63
N ASP A 45 -6.13 -10.76 -10.95
CA ASP A 45 -7.12 -9.95 -10.23
C ASP A 45 -6.49 -9.35 -8.95
N VAL A 46 -5.76 -8.24 -9.11
CA VAL A 46 -5.04 -7.56 -8.01
C VAL A 46 -5.97 -7.24 -6.84
N GLY A 47 -7.22 -6.88 -7.13
CA GLY A 47 -8.22 -6.55 -6.11
C GLY A 47 -8.55 -7.78 -5.26
N ALA A 48 -8.95 -8.89 -5.88
CA ALA A 48 -9.28 -10.10 -5.16
C ALA A 48 -8.06 -10.70 -4.44
N GLU A 49 -6.88 -10.71 -5.06
CA GLU A 49 -5.63 -11.22 -4.47
C GLU A 49 -5.19 -10.42 -3.23
N LEU A 50 -5.39 -9.10 -3.23
CA LEU A 50 -5.18 -8.27 -2.05
C LEU A 50 -6.18 -8.63 -0.94
N ILE A 51 -7.46 -8.75 -1.29
CA ILE A 51 -8.53 -9.04 -0.33
C ILE A 51 -8.33 -10.39 0.35
N ILE A 52 -8.00 -11.46 -0.39
CA ILE A 52 -7.79 -12.77 0.24
C ILE A 52 -6.60 -12.76 1.20
N ARG A 53 -5.53 -12.02 0.90
CA ARG A 53 -4.38 -11.89 1.81
C ARG A 53 -4.78 -11.19 3.10
N LEU A 54 -5.57 -10.11 2.99
CA LEU A 54 -6.07 -9.38 4.15
C LEU A 54 -7.08 -10.18 4.98
N LEU A 55 -7.89 -11.03 4.35
CA LEU A 55 -8.87 -11.88 5.04
C LEU A 55 -8.23 -13.10 5.69
N ASN A 56 -7.16 -13.65 5.10
CA ASN A 56 -6.46 -14.84 5.60
C ASN A 56 -5.29 -14.50 6.55
N ASP A 57 -4.82 -13.25 6.61
CA ASP A 57 -3.80 -12.82 7.58
C ASP A 57 -4.42 -12.54 8.96
N LYS A 58 -4.10 -13.39 9.95
CA LYS A 58 -4.60 -13.26 11.34
C LYS A 58 -4.21 -11.95 12.03
N ARG A 59 -3.21 -11.22 11.53
CA ARG A 59 -2.78 -9.92 12.05
C ARG A 59 -3.62 -8.77 11.48
N SER A 60 -4.32 -9.01 10.38
CA SER A 60 -5.19 -8.04 9.73
C SER A 60 -6.56 -8.04 10.40
N LEU A 61 -7.05 -6.87 10.77
CA LEU A 61 -8.42 -6.68 11.28
C LEU A 61 -9.45 -6.56 10.16
N PHE A 62 -9.04 -6.78 8.91
CA PHE A 62 -9.91 -6.58 7.75
C PHE A 62 -11.16 -7.46 7.80
N LYS A 63 -11.03 -8.73 8.25
CA LYS A 63 -12.19 -9.62 8.43
C LYS A 63 -13.20 -9.02 9.41
N SER A 64 -12.78 -8.64 10.61
CA SER A 64 -13.66 -8.06 11.63
C SER A 64 -14.29 -6.74 11.18
N LEU A 65 -13.53 -5.89 10.47
CA LEU A 65 -14.06 -4.65 9.89
C LEU A 65 -15.14 -4.94 8.84
N LEU A 66 -14.94 -5.94 7.99
CA LEU A 66 -15.91 -6.33 6.99
C LEU A 66 -17.17 -6.93 7.64
N GLU A 67 -17.01 -7.83 8.61
CA GLU A 67 -18.11 -8.45 9.35
C GLU A 67 -18.97 -7.43 10.09
N SER A 68 -18.36 -6.34 10.60
CA SER A 68 -19.11 -5.24 11.22
C SER A 68 -20.08 -4.53 10.25
N GLN A 69 -19.85 -4.64 8.94
CA GLN A 69 -20.66 -4.03 7.90
C GLN A 69 -21.58 -5.03 7.18
N THR A 70 -21.23 -6.32 7.17
CA THR A 70 -21.91 -7.34 6.34
C THR A 70 -22.47 -8.53 7.11
N GLY A 71 -22.21 -8.63 8.42
CA GLY A 71 -22.51 -9.83 9.21
C GLY A 71 -21.37 -10.85 9.19
N ALA A 72 -21.51 -11.89 10.03
CA ALA A 72 -20.48 -12.91 10.24
C ALA A 72 -20.15 -13.70 8.97
N MET A 73 -18.87 -14.07 8.82
CA MET A 73 -18.38 -14.84 7.67
C MET A 73 -17.87 -16.21 8.11
N GLU A 74 -18.63 -17.25 7.80
CA GLU A 74 -18.31 -18.66 8.10
C GLU A 74 -17.42 -19.30 7.01
N VAL A 75 -16.29 -18.65 6.73
CA VAL A 75 -15.29 -19.14 5.78
C VAL A 75 -13.97 -19.34 6.50
N GLU A 76 -13.43 -20.56 6.42
CA GLU A 76 -12.16 -20.93 7.05
C GLU A 76 -10.95 -20.39 6.27
N THR A 77 -11.00 -20.48 4.93
CA THR A 77 -9.97 -19.95 4.03
C THR A 77 -10.62 -19.27 2.84
N PHE A 78 -10.31 -17.99 2.62
CA PHE A 78 -10.84 -17.21 1.53
C PHE A 78 -10.03 -17.41 0.25
N THR A 79 -10.72 -17.63 -0.87
CA THR A 79 -10.12 -17.72 -2.22
C THR A 79 -10.64 -16.60 -3.11
N VAL A 80 -9.97 -16.36 -4.25
CA VAL A 80 -10.39 -15.36 -5.25
C VAL A 80 -11.81 -15.64 -5.72
N GLU A 81 -12.17 -16.90 -5.93
CA GLU A 81 -13.49 -17.32 -6.38
C GLU A 81 -14.57 -16.96 -5.34
N ILE A 82 -14.31 -17.23 -4.05
CA ILE A 82 -15.22 -16.88 -2.96
C ILE A 82 -15.40 -15.36 -2.89
N VAL A 83 -14.31 -14.60 -2.95
CA VAL A 83 -14.38 -13.13 -2.94
C VAL A 83 -15.21 -12.60 -4.10
N ASN A 84 -14.98 -13.13 -5.31
CA ASN A 84 -15.61 -12.63 -6.52
C ASN A 84 -17.08 -13.03 -6.68
N ARG A 85 -17.48 -14.18 -6.12
CA ARG A 85 -18.85 -14.70 -6.20
C ARG A 85 -19.71 -14.30 -5.00
N ASP A 86 -19.17 -14.45 -3.79
CA ASP A 86 -19.98 -14.47 -2.56
C ASP A 86 -19.79 -13.21 -1.71
N LEU A 87 -18.65 -12.51 -1.82
CA LEU A 87 -18.30 -11.39 -0.93
C LEU A 87 -18.36 -10.03 -1.64
N LYS A 88 -19.56 -9.62 -2.03
CA LYS A 88 -19.80 -8.38 -2.79
C LYS A 88 -19.10 -7.15 -2.21
N ARG A 89 -19.17 -6.95 -0.89
CA ARG A 89 -18.53 -5.79 -0.23
C ARG A 89 -17.00 -5.87 -0.28
N ALA A 90 -16.43 -7.05 -0.05
CA ALA A 90 -14.99 -7.27 -0.10
C ALA A 90 -14.45 -7.01 -1.53
N LYS A 91 -15.16 -7.53 -2.53
CA LYS A 91 -14.88 -7.27 -3.95
C LYS A 91 -14.88 -5.78 -4.27
N GLN A 92 -15.91 -5.05 -3.84
CA GLN A 92 -16.00 -3.59 -4.05
C GLN A 92 -14.83 -2.82 -3.41
N VAL A 93 -14.34 -3.27 -2.25
CA VAL A 93 -13.15 -2.69 -1.63
C VAL A 93 -11.92 -2.96 -2.49
N GLY A 94 -11.72 -4.20 -2.94
CA GLY A 94 -10.63 -4.56 -3.85
C GLY A 94 -10.63 -3.74 -5.14
N GLU A 95 -11.78 -3.62 -5.80
CA GLU A 95 -11.97 -2.76 -6.98
C GLU A 95 -11.68 -1.28 -6.68
N GLY A 96 -12.06 -0.80 -5.49
CA GLY A 96 -11.77 0.55 -5.03
C GLY A 96 -10.26 0.81 -4.91
N VAL A 97 -9.51 -0.15 -4.35
CA VAL A 97 -8.05 -0.07 -4.25
C VAL A 97 -7.41 -0.06 -5.65
N VAL A 98 -7.82 -0.97 -6.54
CA VAL A 98 -7.31 -1.01 -7.92
C VAL A 98 -7.59 0.29 -8.65
N ARG A 99 -8.82 0.83 -8.59
CA ARG A 99 -9.16 2.13 -9.20
C ARG A 99 -8.34 3.29 -8.64
N PHE A 100 -8.08 3.29 -7.33
CA PHE A 100 -7.27 4.32 -6.70
C PHE A 100 -5.81 4.27 -7.21
N PHE A 101 -5.19 3.09 -7.17
CA PHE A 101 -3.80 2.93 -7.61
C PHE A 101 -3.63 3.11 -9.11
N GLN A 102 -4.59 2.70 -9.93
CA GLN A 102 -4.60 3.01 -11.36
C GLN A 102 -4.49 4.52 -11.58
N LYS A 103 -5.38 5.30 -10.96
CA LYS A 103 -5.35 6.77 -11.07
C LYS A 103 -4.04 7.37 -10.56
N ALA A 104 -3.52 6.85 -9.43
CA ALA A 104 -2.27 7.34 -8.87
C ALA A 104 -1.08 7.06 -9.80
N VAL A 105 -1.01 5.87 -10.39
CA VAL A 105 0.04 5.47 -11.34
C VAL A 105 -0.06 6.28 -12.64
N ASP A 106 -1.27 6.48 -13.16
CA ASP A 106 -1.51 7.30 -14.37
C ASP A 106 -1.12 8.78 -14.15
N CYS A 107 -1.10 9.25 -12.91
CA CYS A 107 -0.63 10.59 -12.56
C CYS A 107 0.89 10.73 -12.56
N ILE A 108 1.66 9.65 -12.34
CA ILE A 108 3.13 9.69 -12.19
C ILE A 108 3.85 10.44 -13.32
N PRO A 109 3.53 10.26 -14.62
CA PRO A 109 4.21 10.99 -15.69
C PRO A 109 3.86 12.48 -15.77
N LEU A 110 2.88 12.97 -15.00
CA LEU A 110 2.40 14.35 -15.08
C LEU A 110 3.22 15.29 -14.18
N PHE A 111 3.37 16.55 -14.60
CA PHE A 111 4.15 17.57 -13.88
C PHE A 111 3.68 17.79 -12.42
N ASN A 112 2.38 17.64 -12.16
CA ASN A 112 1.78 17.82 -10.83
C ASN A 112 1.47 16.51 -10.09
N ALA A 113 2.06 15.38 -10.51
CA ALA A 113 1.80 14.03 -9.98
C ALA A 113 1.70 14.00 -8.45
N SER A 114 2.71 14.54 -7.78
CA SER A 114 2.78 14.52 -6.32
C SER A 114 1.62 15.26 -5.66
N ASN A 115 1.23 16.44 -6.19
CA ASN A 115 0.11 17.21 -5.66
C ASN A 115 -1.23 16.48 -5.86
N THR A 116 -1.42 15.91 -7.04
CA THR A 116 -2.63 15.16 -7.39
C THR A 116 -2.77 13.92 -6.52
N ILE A 117 -1.73 13.09 -6.40
CA ILE A 117 -1.72 11.90 -5.55
C ILE A 117 -1.93 12.30 -4.08
N ARG A 118 -1.27 13.37 -3.60
CA ARG A 118 -1.43 13.86 -2.24
C ARG A 118 -2.89 14.19 -1.93
N LYS A 119 -3.53 14.94 -2.83
CA LYS A 119 -4.93 15.34 -2.68
C LYS A 119 -5.87 14.12 -2.70
N MET A 120 -5.71 13.22 -3.67
CA MET A 120 -6.52 12.00 -3.73
C MET A 120 -6.37 11.14 -2.47
N SER A 121 -5.14 10.95 -1.98
CA SER A 121 -4.88 10.22 -0.73
C SER A 121 -5.51 10.91 0.48
N TYR A 122 -5.38 12.23 0.58
CA TYR A 122 -5.97 13.02 1.67
C TYR A 122 -7.50 12.89 1.68
N ASP A 123 -8.15 13.11 0.53
CA ASP A 123 -9.60 13.02 0.41
C ASP A 123 -10.11 11.60 0.73
N LEU A 124 -9.35 10.57 0.33
CA LEU A 124 -9.65 9.18 0.67
C LEU A 124 -9.52 8.91 2.17
N GLY A 125 -8.51 9.47 2.84
CA GLY A 125 -8.34 9.39 4.29
C GLY A 125 -9.50 10.02 5.06
N ALA A 126 -9.92 11.22 4.63
CA ALA A 126 -11.08 11.91 5.18
C ALA A 126 -12.38 11.10 5.00
N LEU A 127 -12.54 10.44 3.84
CA LEU A 127 -13.67 9.55 3.58
C LEU A 127 -13.69 8.32 4.52
N HIS A 128 -12.53 7.71 4.79
CA HIS A 128 -12.43 6.57 5.70
C HIS A 128 -12.91 6.92 7.12
N TYR A 129 -12.57 8.12 7.61
CA TYR A 129 -13.09 8.63 8.88
C TYR A 129 -14.62 8.75 8.86
N LYS A 130 -15.19 9.39 7.83
CA LYS A 130 -16.65 9.57 7.66
C LYS A 130 -17.40 8.24 7.58
N MET A 131 -16.78 7.22 6.97
CA MET A 131 -17.30 5.87 6.88
C MET A 131 -17.09 5.03 8.15
N ARG A 132 -16.49 5.59 9.21
CA ARG A 132 -16.14 4.89 10.45
C ARG A 132 -15.25 3.66 10.22
N VAL A 133 -14.36 3.72 9.23
CA VAL A 133 -13.35 2.68 8.97
C VAL A 133 -12.02 3.12 9.58
N TRP A 134 -11.66 2.51 10.70
CA TRP A 134 -10.52 2.94 11.52
C TRP A 134 -9.36 1.97 11.29
N PHE A 135 -8.32 2.43 10.61
CA PHE A 135 -7.14 1.62 10.35
C PHE A 135 -6.07 1.86 11.42
N GLN A 136 -5.89 0.88 12.30
CA GLN A 136 -4.74 0.81 13.20
C GLN A 136 -3.43 0.60 12.41
N ALA A 137 -2.29 0.82 13.06
CA ALA A 137 -0.97 0.77 12.42
C ALA A 137 -0.71 -0.58 11.72
N GLU A 138 -1.17 -1.65 12.34
CA GLU A 138 -1.07 -3.04 11.91
C GLU A 138 -1.77 -3.26 10.58
N ASN A 139 -2.98 -2.70 10.41
CA ASN A 139 -3.73 -2.84 9.17
C ASN A 139 -3.06 -2.13 7.99
N TRP A 140 -2.47 -0.95 8.23
CA TRP A 140 -1.70 -0.26 7.20
C TRP A 140 -0.48 -1.07 6.75
N LEU A 141 0.16 -1.77 7.69
CA LEU A 141 1.28 -2.65 7.40
C LEU A 141 0.84 -3.87 6.58
N CYS A 142 -0.27 -4.52 6.97
CA CYS A 142 -0.85 -5.62 6.20
C CYS A 142 -1.21 -5.20 4.77
N VAL A 143 -1.91 -4.08 4.59
CA VAL A 143 -2.25 -3.55 3.24
C VAL A 143 -0.99 -3.29 2.41
N LYS A 144 0.02 -2.63 2.99
CA LYS A 144 1.29 -2.36 2.29
C LYS A 144 1.97 -3.65 1.86
N ASN A 145 2.12 -4.62 2.77
CA ASN A 145 2.84 -5.86 2.50
C ASN A 145 2.09 -6.72 1.48
N SER A 146 0.77 -6.90 1.65
CA SER A 146 -0.06 -7.67 0.72
C SER A 146 -0.05 -7.05 -0.68
N LEU A 147 -0.11 -5.71 -0.80
CA LEU A 147 -0.07 -5.07 -2.11
C LEU A 147 1.32 -5.21 -2.78
N LEU A 148 2.41 -5.11 -2.02
CA LEU A 148 3.75 -5.39 -2.53
C LEU A 148 3.90 -6.83 -3.03
N GLU A 149 3.40 -7.80 -2.28
CA GLU A 149 3.41 -9.22 -2.68
C GLU A 149 2.64 -9.44 -3.98
N VAL A 150 1.45 -8.85 -4.10
CA VAL A 150 0.63 -9.00 -5.31
C VAL A 150 1.31 -8.36 -6.53
N ILE A 151 1.92 -7.18 -6.39
CA ILE A 151 2.51 -6.48 -7.52
C ILE A 151 3.88 -7.06 -7.92
N LEU A 152 4.70 -7.47 -6.96
CA LEU A 152 6.10 -7.83 -7.20
C LEU A 152 6.34 -9.34 -7.18
N ASP A 153 5.76 -10.04 -6.22
CA ASP A 153 6.11 -11.43 -5.94
C ASP A 153 5.21 -12.40 -6.73
N LEU A 154 3.91 -12.12 -6.84
CA LEU A 154 3.01 -12.85 -7.76
C LEU A 154 3.25 -12.48 -9.23
N ASN A 155 3.76 -11.29 -9.49
CA ASN A 155 3.91 -10.73 -10.83
C ASN A 155 5.37 -10.31 -11.11
N PRO A 156 6.34 -11.24 -11.03
CA PRO A 156 7.75 -10.92 -11.19
C PRO A 156 8.06 -10.41 -12.60
N SER A 157 9.01 -9.49 -12.69
CA SER A 157 9.51 -8.98 -13.96
C SER A 157 10.30 -10.08 -14.69
N LYS A 158 9.78 -10.56 -15.83
CA LYS A 158 10.47 -11.55 -16.67
C LYS A 158 11.75 -11.00 -17.32
N ASN A 159 11.78 -9.69 -17.59
CA ASN A 159 12.92 -9.02 -18.23
C ASN A 159 14.13 -8.84 -17.30
N THR A 160 13.91 -8.93 -15.99
CA THR A 160 14.97 -8.87 -14.98
C THR A 160 15.96 -10.02 -15.18
N HIS A 161 15.48 -11.25 -15.39
CA HIS A 161 16.36 -12.41 -15.61
C HIS A 161 17.19 -12.30 -16.89
N ALA A 162 16.61 -11.80 -17.99
CA ALA A 162 17.32 -11.63 -19.25
C ALA A 162 18.41 -10.54 -19.18
N ARG A 163 18.10 -9.40 -18.54
CA ARG A 163 19.06 -8.29 -18.38
C ARG A 163 20.18 -8.64 -17.41
N LEU A 164 19.85 -9.27 -16.28
CA LEU A 164 20.83 -9.69 -15.29
C LEU A 164 21.71 -10.82 -15.81
N GLY A 165 21.16 -11.78 -16.56
CA GLY A 165 21.95 -12.83 -17.21
C GLY A 165 22.97 -12.25 -18.19
N PHE A 166 22.62 -11.20 -18.94
CA PHE A 166 23.57 -10.49 -19.80
C PHE A 166 24.68 -9.79 -19.01
N ILE A 167 24.33 -9.09 -17.92
CA ILE A 167 25.31 -8.41 -17.05
C ILE A 167 26.25 -9.42 -16.37
N SER A 168 25.69 -10.51 -15.86
CA SER A 168 26.41 -11.64 -15.25
C SER A 168 27.46 -12.22 -16.21
N MET A 169 27.07 -12.48 -17.46
CA MET A 169 27.99 -12.94 -18.51
C MET A 169 29.10 -11.92 -18.84
N CYS A 170 28.81 -10.63 -18.81
CA CYS A 170 29.80 -9.58 -19.12
C CYS A 170 30.71 -9.21 -17.94
N ALA A 171 30.23 -9.34 -16.70
CA ALA A 171 30.91 -8.83 -15.50
C ALA A 171 31.44 -9.94 -14.58
N GLY A 172 31.13 -11.21 -14.83
CA GLY A 172 31.54 -12.34 -13.99
C GLY A 172 30.90 -12.34 -12.59
N ILE A 173 29.79 -11.61 -12.41
CA ILE A 173 29.04 -11.50 -11.15
C ILE A 173 27.92 -12.55 -11.18
N SER A 174 27.70 -13.26 -10.07
CA SER A 174 26.64 -14.27 -10.02
C SER A 174 25.24 -13.65 -10.16
N ASP A 175 24.32 -14.36 -10.81
CA ASP A 175 22.93 -13.92 -10.96
C ASP A 175 22.27 -13.62 -9.59
N ALA A 176 22.61 -14.39 -8.56
CA ALA A 176 22.08 -14.22 -7.21
C ALA A 176 22.49 -12.87 -6.59
N ASP A 177 23.73 -12.44 -6.81
CA ASP A 177 24.27 -11.17 -6.31
C ASP A 177 23.65 -9.95 -6.99
N LEU A 178 23.04 -10.13 -8.17
CA LEU A 178 22.35 -9.07 -8.91
C LEU A 178 20.82 -9.07 -8.66
N ILE A 179 20.22 -10.25 -8.48
CA ILE A 179 18.77 -10.41 -8.27
C ILE A 179 18.34 -9.78 -6.94
N LEU A 180 19.09 -9.99 -5.87
CA LEU A 180 18.72 -9.51 -4.53
C LEU A 180 18.70 -7.96 -4.45
N PRO A 181 19.73 -7.23 -4.91
CA PRO A 181 19.70 -5.77 -4.97
C PRO A 181 18.61 -5.22 -5.88
N GLU A 182 18.33 -5.88 -7.01
CA GLU A 182 17.26 -5.45 -7.92
C GLU A 182 15.89 -5.61 -7.26
N LYS A 183 15.59 -6.78 -6.66
CA LYS A 183 14.34 -6.99 -5.91
C LYS A 183 14.19 -6.00 -4.76
N ALA A 184 15.27 -5.69 -4.04
CA ALA A 184 15.26 -4.68 -2.99
C ALA A 184 14.94 -3.29 -3.56
N SER A 185 15.56 -2.90 -4.67
CA SER A 185 15.33 -1.61 -5.35
C SER A 185 13.89 -1.48 -5.86
N GLN A 186 13.36 -2.54 -6.48
CA GLN A 186 11.97 -2.60 -6.95
C GLN A 186 10.97 -2.45 -5.78
N ARG A 187 11.23 -3.14 -4.67
CA ARG A 187 10.43 -3.03 -3.44
C ARG A 187 10.53 -1.63 -2.83
N MET A 188 11.71 -1.00 -2.85
CA MET A 188 11.91 0.37 -2.39
C MET A 188 11.09 1.37 -3.21
N ALA A 189 11.10 1.26 -4.54
CA ALA A 189 10.32 2.15 -5.41
C ALA A 189 8.83 2.14 -5.06
N TRP A 190 8.22 0.95 -4.94
CA TRP A 190 6.82 0.84 -4.53
C TRP A 190 6.60 1.29 -3.09
N THR A 191 7.55 1.03 -2.20
CA THR A 191 7.48 1.47 -0.81
C THR A 191 7.39 3.00 -0.72
N LYS A 192 8.13 3.75 -1.55
CA LYS A 192 8.01 5.23 -1.62
C LYS A 192 6.59 5.66 -1.97
N VAL A 193 5.98 5.05 -2.99
CA VAL A 193 4.59 5.36 -3.41
C VAL A 193 3.60 5.02 -2.31
N LEU A 194 3.68 3.82 -1.72
CA LEU A 194 2.77 3.37 -0.69
C LEU A 194 2.89 4.19 0.59
N GLN A 195 4.10 4.53 1.03
CA GLN A 195 4.32 5.40 2.18
C GLN A 195 3.78 6.80 1.91
N PHE A 196 3.99 7.35 0.71
CA PHE A 196 3.42 8.64 0.33
C PHE A 196 1.89 8.63 0.40
N VAL A 197 1.24 7.60 -0.13
CA VAL A 197 -0.21 7.42 -0.07
C VAL A 197 -0.70 7.30 1.37
N ILE A 198 -0.16 6.34 2.14
CA ILE A 198 -0.59 6.04 3.51
C ILE A 198 -0.43 7.27 4.40
N ARG A 199 0.69 7.98 4.32
CA ARG A 199 0.91 9.18 5.11
C ARG A 199 -0.12 10.26 4.80
N ASN A 200 -0.45 10.49 3.52
CA ASN A 200 -1.44 11.50 3.16
C ASN A 200 -2.88 11.08 3.49
N MET A 201 -3.19 9.78 3.40
CA MET A 201 -4.44 9.24 3.95
C MET A 201 -4.54 9.47 5.45
N LYS A 202 -3.48 9.22 6.22
CA LYS A 202 -3.43 9.53 7.66
C LYS A 202 -3.66 11.01 7.93
N ARG A 203 -3.01 11.91 7.18
CA ARG A 203 -3.23 13.37 7.28
C ARG A 203 -4.70 13.74 7.06
N GLY A 204 -5.33 13.20 6.01
CA GLY A 204 -6.75 13.45 5.71
C GLY A 204 -7.70 12.89 6.76
N PHE A 205 -7.42 11.70 7.27
CA PHE A 205 -8.18 11.09 8.35
C PHE A 205 -8.13 11.95 9.63
N LEU A 206 -6.92 12.36 10.03
CA LEU A 206 -6.70 13.14 11.26
C LEU A 206 -7.28 14.55 11.19
N ALA A 207 -7.30 15.17 10.01
CA ALA A 207 -7.86 16.50 9.82
C ALA A 207 -9.37 16.54 10.07
N VAL A 208 -10.10 15.44 9.79
CA VAL A 208 -11.54 15.35 10.08
C VAL A 208 -11.80 14.92 11.52
N SER A 209 -10.88 14.15 12.13
CA SER A 209 -11.02 13.67 13.51
C SER A 209 -10.63 14.70 14.58
N SER A 210 -9.98 15.81 14.20
CA SER A 210 -9.57 16.85 15.14
C SER A 210 -10.78 17.61 15.73
N PRO A 211 -10.78 17.91 17.05
CA PRO A 211 -11.88 18.65 17.70
C PRO A 211 -12.18 20.01 17.06
N ALA A 212 -11.18 20.68 16.48
CA ALA A 212 -11.34 21.99 15.83
C ALA A 212 -12.35 21.95 14.66
N THR A 213 -12.39 20.84 13.92
CA THR A 213 -13.33 20.62 12.80
C THR A 213 -14.72 20.23 13.28
N PHE A 214 -14.81 19.68 14.50
CA PHE A 214 -16.08 19.31 15.15
C PHE A 214 -16.87 20.57 15.58
N VAL A 215 -16.17 21.58 16.09
CA VAL A 215 -16.76 22.88 16.48
C VAL A 215 -17.31 23.63 15.26
N ASP A 216 -16.60 23.62 14.13
CA ASP A 216 -16.99 24.36 12.92
C ASP A 216 -18.18 23.72 12.18
N THR A 217 -18.42 22.42 12.38
CA THR A 217 -19.58 21.71 11.80
C THR A 217 -20.83 21.86 12.68
N PHE A 218 -20.67 21.96 14.01
CA PHE A 218 -21.79 22.17 14.94
C PHE A 218 -22.23 23.63 15.07
N LEU A 219 -21.38 24.60 14.71
CA LEU A 219 -21.74 26.03 14.72
C LEU A 219 -22.39 26.52 13.40
N ARG A 220 -22.62 25.63 12.42
CA ARG A 220 -23.27 25.94 11.14
C ARG A 220 -24.62 25.22 10.94
N ILE A 221 -25.18 24.62 11.99
CA ILE A 221 -26.55 24.10 12.06
C ILE A 221 -27.27 24.90 13.16
#